data_AF-A0A3A8TCX5-F1
#
_entry.id   AF-A0A3A8TCX5-F1
#
_cell.length_a   1.000
_cell.length_b   1.000
_cell.length_c   1.000
_cell.angle_alpha   90.00
_cell.angle_beta   90.00
_cell.angle_gamma   90.00
#
_symmetry.space_group_name_H-M   'P 1'
#
loop_
_entity.id
_entity.type
_entity.pdbx_description
1 polymer ?
#
loop_
_entity_poly.entity_id
_entity_poly.type
_entity_poly.pdbx_seq_one_letter_code
_entity_poly.pdbx_strand_id
1 'polypeptide(L)'
;MKDSGTHMSDWTPKLNPTVDLRRLPLNAEEGFVLSRLDGHTREKDLPALTGFPPDKLRDILTRLVSQGALLPGTEVASPVNTVRQPGAPAGTTASPVASAPAHVAFAGAAHAPRQHTQPTASANAESAFGVGNGLTDAASAAHAYASDHPAPSLDASDTEPLPEAEAVDGADDEAGPVDDVPEAVQGDYRKLFETRLHALPEDQRVALAHGAEDPELSALCFDPVPAVIKAVLENSRVGLAHARLIARHHRNPVGLEALVARAAFAADTGVRRFLVRNPQLPAALFRRLWAMRRLMEHHKLTVDRDVPEQTRRTARELLRQRFSTGPSEEKVELILNTEGRALGALVGMPVDGKTTSLLCGRTYRSPMLVQNIARWSAAPPALIAHLLKQELVRRQPQLRMMLARHPNAPADAKRA
;
A
#
# COMPACT_ATOMS: atom_id res chain seq x y z
N MET A 1 36.02 3.32 -36.33
CA MET A 1 35.51 3.24 -34.94
C MET A 1 33.99 3.16 -35.06
N LYS A 2 33.42 2.01 -34.71
CA LYS A 2 31.97 1.73 -34.80
C LYS A 2 31.36 2.16 -33.47
N ASP A 3 30.37 3.04 -33.53
CA ASP A 3 29.61 3.48 -32.37
C ASP A 3 28.93 2.29 -31.69
N SER A 4 29.50 1.83 -30.59
CA SER A 4 28.84 0.97 -29.61
C SER A 4 27.83 1.81 -28.82
N GLY A 5 26.87 2.40 -29.53
CA GLY A 5 25.67 2.99 -28.94
C GLY A 5 24.78 1.85 -28.43
N THR A 6 25.19 1.25 -27.31
CA THR A 6 24.39 0.28 -26.56
C THR A 6 23.00 0.89 -26.39
N HIS A 7 21.96 0.25 -26.93
CA HIS A 7 20.60 0.74 -26.83
C HIS A 7 20.16 0.72 -25.36
N MET A 8 20.36 1.84 -24.65
CA MET A 8 19.94 2.01 -23.25
C MET A 8 18.41 2.08 -23.10
N SER A 9 17.67 2.03 -24.21
CA SER A 9 16.22 2.29 -24.27
C SER A 9 15.35 1.36 -23.41
N ASP A 10 15.85 0.17 -23.03
CA ASP A 10 15.15 -0.77 -22.14
C ASP A 10 15.83 -0.99 -20.78
N TRP A 11 16.86 -0.21 -20.45
CA TRP A 11 17.53 -0.29 -19.16
C TRP A 11 16.64 0.26 -18.01
N THR A 12 16.68 -0.41 -16.86
CA THR A 12 16.04 0.04 -15.61
C THR A 12 17.13 0.58 -14.67
N PRO A 13 17.32 1.90 -14.56
CA PRO A 13 18.35 2.48 -13.71
C PRO A 13 18.13 2.14 -12.23
N LYS A 14 19.16 1.57 -11.61
CA LYS A 14 19.19 1.18 -10.19
C LYS A 14 20.28 1.95 -9.47
N LEU A 15 19.95 2.45 -8.28
CA LEU A 15 20.91 3.11 -7.39
C LEU A 15 21.99 2.12 -6.95
N ASN A 16 23.23 2.59 -6.91
CA ASN A 16 24.34 1.81 -6.39
C ASN A 16 24.37 1.90 -4.86
N PRO A 17 24.10 0.81 -4.11
CA PRO A 17 24.01 0.87 -2.65
C PRO A 17 25.36 1.08 -1.95
N THR A 18 26.49 0.90 -2.67
CA THR A 18 27.84 1.03 -2.09
C THR A 18 28.35 2.46 -2.09
N VAL A 19 27.66 3.40 -2.75
CA VAL A 19 28.10 4.78 -2.92
C VAL A 19 27.29 5.73 -2.04
N ASP A 20 27.98 6.56 -1.26
CA ASP A 20 27.36 7.64 -0.50
C ASP A 20 26.98 8.80 -1.42
N LEU A 21 25.69 8.88 -1.78
CA LEU A 21 25.14 9.90 -2.68
C LEU A 21 25.35 11.34 -2.18
N ARG A 22 25.58 11.57 -0.88
CA ARG A 22 25.79 12.92 -0.32
C ARG A 22 27.17 13.49 -0.61
N ARG A 23 28.14 12.62 -0.95
CA ARG A 23 29.52 13.01 -1.24
C ARG A 23 29.76 13.23 -2.74
N LEU A 24 28.79 12.87 -3.58
CA LEU A 24 28.90 13.05 -5.02
C LEU A 24 28.64 14.52 -5.40
N PRO A 25 29.39 15.07 -6.38
CA PRO A 25 29.20 16.43 -6.88
C PRO A 25 27.99 16.51 -7.82
N LEU A 26 26.79 16.27 -7.28
CA LEU A 26 25.53 16.25 -8.02
C LEU A 26 25.02 17.68 -8.24
N ASN A 27 24.65 18.01 -9.47
CA ASN A 27 23.88 19.23 -9.72
C ASN A 27 22.39 19.05 -9.33
N ALA A 28 21.63 20.15 -9.35
CA ALA A 28 20.22 20.14 -8.96
C ALA A 28 19.36 19.20 -9.83
N GLU A 29 19.66 19.09 -11.12
CA GLU A 29 18.91 18.23 -12.05
C GLU A 29 19.21 16.75 -11.81
N GLU A 30 20.46 16.40 -11.57
CA GLU A 30 20.92 15.05 -11.21
C GLU A 30 20.32 14.59 -9.88
N GLY A 31 20.36 15.45 -8.86
CA GLY A 31 19.71 15.19 -7.57
C GLY A 31 18.21 15.00 -7.71
N PHE A 32 17.55 15.80 -8.57
CA PHE A 32 16.13 15.65 -8.86
C PHE A 32 15.82 14.32 -9.55
N VAL A 33 16.56 13.93 -10.61
CA VAL A 33 16.36 12.65 -11.28
C VAL A 33 16.60 11.48 -10.32
N LEU A 34 17.70 11.50 -9.55
CA LEU A 34 17.99 10.48 -8.52
C LEU A 34 16.85 10.33 -7.50
N SER A 35 16.23 11.43 -7.07
CA SER A 35 15.10 11.38 -6.13
C SER A 35 13.87 10.66 -6.70
N ARG A 36 13.75 10.61 -8.03
CA ARG A 36 12.63 9.96 -8.75
C ARG A 36 12.91 8.52 -9.13
N LEU A 37 14.17 8.08 -9.12
CA LEU A 37 14.54 6.69 -9.40
C LEU A 37 14.10 5.78 -8.25
N ASP A 38 13.25 4.81 -8.59
CA ASP A 38 12.72 3.79 -7.69
C ASP A 38 13.32 2.40 -7.94
N GLY A 39 14.25 2.28 -8.90
CA GLY A 39 14.87 1.01 -9.31
C GLY A 39 13.97 0.10 -10.15
N HIS A 40 12.77 0.55 -10.51
CA HIS A 40 11.77 -0.22 -11.25
C HIS A 40 11.25 0.49 -12.51
N THR A 41 11.42 1.80 -12.61
CA THR A 41 11.04 2.59 -13.78
C THR A 41 12.10 2.46 -14.88
N ARG A 42 11.68 2.09 -16.09
CA ARG A 42 12.57 1.99 -17.26
C ARG A 42 12.97 3.37 -17.75
N GLU A 43 14.13 3.47 -18.39
CA GLU A 43 14.64 4.75 -18.95
C GLU A 43 13.59 5.47 -19.81
N LYS A 44 12.93 4.75 -20.73
CA LYS A 44 11.92 5.30 -21.64
C LYS A 44 10.70 5.91 -20.95
N ASP A 45 10.44 5.52 -19.71
CA ASP A 45 9.29 5.94 -18.91
C ASP A 45 9.64 7.13 -17.99
N LEU A 46 10.94 7.40 -17.77
CA LEU A 46 11.39 8.49 -16.91
C LEU A 46 11.06 9.91 -17.42
N PRO A 47 10.96 10.21 -18.73
CA PRO A 47 10.50 11.51 -19.21
C PRO A 47 9.12 11.89 -18.65
N ALA A 48 8.22 10.91 -18.53
CA ALA A 48 6.88 11.13 -17.97
C ALA A 48 6.92 11.47 -16.46
N LEU A 49 7.92 10.96 -15.72
CA LEU A 49 8.08 11.22 -14.29
C LEU A 49 8.80 12.53 -13.97
N THR A 50 9.79 12.88 -14.80
CA THR A 50 10.70 13.99 -14.54
C THR A 50 10.32 15.27 -15.29
N GLY A 51 9.58 15.14 -16.39
CA GLY A 51 9.28 16.24 -17.31
C GLY A 51 10.46 16.65 -18.20
N PHE A 52 11.61 15.96 -18.11
CA PHE A 52 12.76 16.27 -18.96
C PHE A 52 12.63 15.65 -20.36
N PRO A 53 13.17 16.32 -21.40
CA PRO A 53 13.32 15.72 -22.72
C PRO A 53 14.17 14.43 -22.65
N PRO A 54 13.88 13.42 -23.49
CA PRO A 54 14.55 12.13 -23.43
C PRO A 54 16.07 12.24 -23.63
N ASP A 55 16.54 13.13 -24.51
CA ASP A 55 17.98 13.28 -24.76
C ASP A 55 18.71 13.88 -23.55
N LYS A 56 18.13 14.92 -22.94
CA LYS A 56 18.64 15.52 -21.70
C LYS A 56 18.70 14.50 -20.56
N LEU A 57 17.69 13.63 -20.48
CA LEU A 57 17.62 12.60 -19.46
C LEU A 57 18.69 11.52 -19.65
N ARG A 58 18.98 11.12 -20.90
CA ARG A 58 20.10 10.21 -21.21
C ARG A 58 21.44 10.81 -20.81
N ASP A 59 21.66 12.09 -21.05
CA ASP A 59 22.89 12.77 -20.64
C ASP A 59 23.05 12.77 -19.11
N ILE A 60 21.96 13.08 -18.39
CA ILE A 60 21.95 13.02 -16.91
C ILE A 60 22.25 11.60 -16.42
N LEU A 61 21.58 10.59 -16.96
CA LEU A 61 21.80 9.19 -16.56
C LEU A 61 23.22 8.72 -16.85
N THR A 62 23.80 9.11 -17.99
CA THR A 62 25.19 8.79 -18.36
C THR A 62 26.17 9.38 -17.36
N ARG A 63 25.96 10.64 -16.94
CA ARG A 63 26.77 11.28 -15.90
C ARG A 63 26.61 10.59 -14.54
N LEU A 64 25.39 10.20 -14.18
CA LEU A 64 25.14 9.48 -12.91
C LEU A 64 25.81 8.10 -12.88
N VAL A 65 25.87 7.39 -14.02
CA VAL A 65 26.61 6.12 -14.15
C VAL A 65 28.11 6.37 -14.05
N SER A 66 28.66 7.40 -14.72
CA SER A 66 30.10 7.69 -14.67
C SER A 66 30.57 8.13 -13.28
N GLN A 67 29.71 8.79 -12.52
CA GLN A 67 29.95 9.14 -11.11
C GLN A 67 29.75 7.96 -10.14
N GLY A 68 29.30 6.80 -10.63
CA GLY A 68 29.04 5.60 -9.82
C GLY A 68 27.75 5.62 -9.00
N ALA A 69 26.90 6.64 -9.17
CA ALA A 69 25.61 6.77 -8.48
C ALA A 69 24.60 5.70 -8.90
N LEU A 70 24.70 5.24 -10.16
CA LEU A 70 23.85 4.20 -10.74
C LEU A 70 24.68 2.98 -11.16
N LEU A 71 24.09 1.80 -11.03
CA LEU A 71 24.67 0.57 -11.55
C LEU A 71 24.64 0.59 -13.09
N PRO A 72 25.74 0.28 -13.80
CA PRO A 72 25.73 0.21 -15.26
C PRO A 72 24.64 -0.73 -15.76
N GLY A 73 24.00 -0.38 -16.88
CA GLY A 73 22.99 -1.22 -17.51
C GLY A 73 23.56 -2.56 -17.96
N THR A 74 23.53 -3.53 -17.05
CA THR A 74 23.70 -4.93 -17.40
C THR A 74 22.38 -5.39 -18.00
N GLU A 75 22.39 -5.55 -19.31
CA GLU A 75 21.31 -6.15 -20.09
C GLU A 75 20.95 -7.49 -19.45
N VAL A 76 19.84 -7.55 -18.71
CA VAL A 76 19.32 -8.82 -18.22
C VAL A 76 18.80 -9.53 -19.47
N ALA A 77 19.60 -10.47 -19.98
CA ALA A 77 19.19 -11.38 -21.03
C ALA A 77 17.78 -11.90 -20.68
N SER A 78 16.82 -11.62 -21.55
CA SER A 78 15.45 -12.11 -21.36
C SER A 78 15.49 -13.63 -21.16
N PRO A 79 14.80 -14.20 -20.16
CA PRO A 79 14.67 -15.64 -20.09
C PRO A 79 13.96 -16.09 -21.37
N VAL A 80 14.67 -16.84 -22.21
CA VAL A 80 14.12 -17.49 -23.38
C VAL A 80 13.02 -18.44 -22.87
N ASN A 81 11.77 -18.02 -23.03
CA ASN A 81 10.61 -18.88 -22.89
C ASN A 81 10.71 -19.98 -23.94
N THR A 82 11.33 -21.11 -23.58
CA THR A 82 11.29 -22.34 -24.36
C THR A 82 9.89 -22.91 -24.23
N VAL A 83 9.06 -22.60 -25.23
CA VAL A 83 7.81 -23.32 -25.51
C VAL A 83 8.15 -24.79 -25.73
N ARG A 84 7.81 -25.65 -24.77
CA ARG A 84 7.95 -27.10 -24.87
C ARG A 84 6.76 -27.64 -25.67
N GLN A 85 7.01 -28.06 -26.90
CA GLN A 85 6.06 -28.82 -27.73
C GLN A 85 6.01 -30.29 -27.25
N PRO A 86 4.84 -30.94 -27.21
CA PRO A 86 4.72 -32.36 -26.83
C PRO A 86 4.79 -33.27 -28.06
N GLY A 87 5.61 -34.33 -28.00
CA GLY A 87 5.66 -35.35 -29.05
C GLY A 87 6.66 -36.50 -28.82
N ALA A 88 6.30 -37.45 -27.95
CA ALA A 88 6.45 -38.92 -28.02
C ALA A 88 7.83 -39.59 -28.41
N PRO A 89 7.99 -40.94 -28.35
CA PRO A 89 8.86 -41.56 -27.33
C PRO A 89 9.99 -42.46 -27.91
N ALA A 90 10.99 -42.77 -27.07
CA ALA A 90 11.70 -44.06 -26.96
C ALA A 90 13.14 -43.85 -26.43
N GLY A 91 13.60 -44.73 -25.54
CA GLY A 91 15.04 -44.81 -25.21
C GLY A 91 15.36 -45.29 -23.80
N THR A 92 15.14 -46.57 -23.55
CA THR A 92 15.59 -47.37 -22.40
C THR A 92 17.11 -47.31 -22.22
N THR A 93 17.61 -47.01 -21.01
CA THR A 93 18.85 -47.55 -20.38
C THR A 93 18.91 -47.03 -18.94
N ALA A 94 18.61 -47.86 -17.93
CA ALA A 94 19.56 -48.67 -17.15
C ALA A 94 20.24 -47.90 -15.99
N SER A 95 19.80 -48.23 -14.77
CA SER A 95 20.44 -47.90 -13.49
C SER A 95 21.81 -48.57 -13.33
N PRO A 96 22.62 -48.09 -12.37
CA PRO A 96 23.16 -49.04 -11.42
C PRO A 96 23.02 -48.62 -9.95
N VAL A 97 22.88 -49.67 -9.15
CA VAL A 97 22.87 -49.81 -7.69
C VAL A 97 24.30 -49.69 -7.14
N ALA A 98 24.47 -49.05 -5.98
CA ALA A 98 25.44 -49.42 -4.93
C ALA A 98 25.15 -48.56 -3.68
N SER A 99 24.56 -49.10 -2.62
CA SER A 99 25.18 -49.87 -1.52
C SER A 99 25.77 -48.99 -0.41
N ALA A 100 25.10 -49.03 0.75
CA ALA A 100 25.62 -48.61 2.05
C ALA A 100 26.75 -49.53 2.54
N PRO A 101 27.48 -49.13 3.58
CA PRO A 101 27.41 -49.93 4.80
C PRO A 101 27.29 -49.11 6.10
N ALA A 102 26.94 -49.84 7.16
CA ALA A 102 26.53 -49.41 8.48
C ALA A 102 27.63 -49.56 9.56
N HIS A 103 27.28 -49.10 10.78
CA HIS A 103 27.92 -49.30 12.10
C HIS A 103 29.20 -48.48 12.36
N VAL A 104 29.40 -47.82 13.51
CA VAL A 104 29.39 -48.35 14.89
C VAL A 104 28.97 -47.28 15.92
N ALA A 105 28.29 -47.76 16.97
CA ALA A 105 27.81 -47.04 18.16
C ALA A 105 28.84 -47.02 19.30
N PHE A 106 28.71 -46.07 20.24
CA PHE A 106 28.91 -46.25 21.71
C PHE A 106 28.43 -44.95 22.40
N ALA A 107 27.29 -44.94 23.11
CA ALA A 107 27.10 -45.15 24.56
C ALA A 107 27.81 -44.09 25.44
N GLY A 108 27.21 -43.46 26.46
CA GLY A 108 25.92 -43.64 27.12
C GLY A 108 25.83 -42.75 28.38
N ALA A 109 24.84 -43.06 29.22
CA ALA A 109 24.48 -42.49 30.55
C ALA A 109 23.47 -41.31 30.50
N ALA A 110 22.15 -41.48 30.71
CA ALA A 110 21.35 -42.07 31.80
C ALA A 110 20.95 -41.05 32.91
N HIS A 111 19.68 -40.65 32.95
CA HIS A 111 18.90 -40.68 34.20
C HIS A 111 17.37 -40.62 34.00
N ALA A 112 16.69 -41.24 34.97
CA ALA A 112 15.34 -41.80 35.08
C ALA A 112 14.11 -40.85 35.02
N PRO A 113 12.87 -41.41 34.95
CA PRO A 113 11.63 -40.67 34.69
C PRO A 113 10.86 -40.27 35.98
N ARG A 114 9.98 -39.27 35.87
CA ARG A 114 8.98 -38.94 36.91
C ARG A 114 7.56 -39.10 36.38
N GLN A 115 6.73 -39.68 37.23
CA GLN A 115 5.38 -40.17 37.01
C GLN A 115 4.29 -39.08 37.12
N HIS A 116 3.12 -39.47 36.61
CA HIS A 116 1.77 -38.91 36.76
C HIS A 116 1.42 -38.20 38.07
N THR A 117 0.57 -37.17 37.98
CA THR A 117 -0.72 -37.08 38.69
C THR A 117 -1.69 -36.14 37.97
N GLN A 118 -2.86 -36.65 37.59
CA GLN A 118 -4.09 -35.89 37.33
C GLN A 118 -4.70 -35.36 38.63
N PRO A 119 -5.55 -34.33 38.58
CA PRO A 119 -6.64 -34.20 39.54
C PRO A 119 -8.02 -34.32 38.87
N THR A 120 -8.87 -35.02 39.61
CA THR A 120 -10.25 -35.42 39.39
C THR A 120 -11.27 -34.29 39.61
N ALA A 121 -12.41 -34.43 38.93
CA ALA A 121 -13.62 -33.62 39.07
C ALA A 121 -14.52 -34.05 40.26
N SER A 122 -15.37 -33.13 40.73
CA SER A 122 -16.70 -33.36 41.34
C SER A 122 -17.44 -32.02 41.37
N ALA A 123 -18.56 -31.87 40.65
CA ALA A 123 -19.97 -32.01 41.13
C ALA A 123 -20.43 -30.76 41.91
N ASN A 124 -21.58 -30.09 41.70
CA ASN A 124 -22.95 -30.55 41.41
C ASN A 124 -23.90 -29.37 41.09
N ALA A 125 -25.16 -29.72 40.72
CA ALA A 125 -26.43 -28.97 40.63
C ALA A 125 -26.81 -28.48 39.21
N GLU A 126 -27.71 -29.11 38.44
CA GLU A 126 -29.12 -29.55 38.59
C GLU A 126 -30.21 -28.46 38.51
N SER A 127 -31.29 -28.84 37.80
CA SER A 127 -32.58 -28.19 37.47
C SER A 127 -32.56 -27.22 36.27
N ALA A 128 -33.11 -27.51 35.08
CA ALA A 128 -34.33 -28.18 34.59
C ALA A 128 -35.61 -27.33 34.67
N PHE A 129 -36.19 -27.03 33.49
CA PHE A 129 -37.57 -26.68 33.08
C PHE A 129 -37.43 -25.79 31.82
N GLY A 130 -38.01 -26.03 30.64
CA GLY A 130 -38.99 -26.98 30.17
C GLY A 130 -39.90 -26.27 29.14
N VAL A 131 -40.12 -26.91 27.97
CA VAL A 131 -41.29 -26.75 27.06
C VAL A 131 -41.39 -25.41 26.28
N GLY A 132 -41.69 -25.31 24.99
CA GLY A 132 -42.15 -26.24 23.95
C GLY A 132 -43.08 -25.49 22.97
N ASN A 133 -43.08 -25.92 21.70
CA ASN A 133 -44.06 -25.65 20.61
C ASN A 133 -44.18 -24.21 20.08
N GLY A 134 -44.51 -23.93 18.82
CA GLY A 134 -44.90 -24.76 17.68
C GLY A 134 -45.47 -23.85 16.56
N LEU A 135 -45.29 -24.28 15.30
CA LEU A 135 -46.06 -24.06 14.06
C LEU A 135 -47.13 -22.95 13.99
N THR A 136 -47.13 -22.21 12.87
CA THR A 136 -48.26 -22.17 11.90
C THR A 136 -47.84 -21.62 10.53
N ASP A 137 -48.25 -22.33 9.48
CA ASP A 137 -48.46 -21.90 8.09
C ASP A 137 -49.50 -20.76 7.96
N ALA A 138 -49.44 -19.97 6.88
CA ALA A 138 -50.59 -19.74 5.98
C ALA A 138 -50.27 -18.71 4.87
N ALA A 139 -50.93 -18.91 3.73
CA ALA A 139 -50.73 -18.27 2.44
C ALA A 139 -51.81 -17.21 2.10
N SER A 140 -51.49 -16.42 1.06
CA SER A 140 -52.37 -16.02 -0.07
C SER A 140 -53.38 -14.86 0.06
N ALA A 141 -53.71 -14.34 -1.14
CA ALA A 141 -54.73 -13.39 -1.60
C ALA A 141 -54.42 -11.88 -1.43
N ALA A 142 -54.17 -11.08 -2.47
CA ALA A 142 -54.92 -10.80 -3.71
C ALA A 142 -56.32 -10.21 -3.46
N HIS A 143 -56.45 -8.89 -3.55
CA HIS A 143 -57.71 -8.23 -3.88
C HIS A 143 -57.48 -7.01 -4.77
N ALA A 144 -57.97 -7.15 -5.99
CA ALA A 144 -58.25 -6.09 -6.94
C ALA A 144 -59.56 -5.40 -6.55
N TYR A 145 -59.61 -4.08 -6.68
CA TYR A 145 -60.86 -3.36 -6.94
C TYR A 145 -60.60 -2.32 -8.02
N ALA A 146 -61.31 -2.48 -9.12
CA ALA A 146 -61.51 -1.50 -10.18
C ALA A 146 -62.85 -0.81 -9.94
N SER A 147 -62.89 0.51 -10.13
CA SER A 147 -64.11 1.24 -10.47
C SER A 147 -63.77 2.65 -10.97
N ASP A 148 -63.98 2.82 -12.28
CA ASP A 148 -64.55 3.96 -13.03
C ASP A 148 -64.37 5.43 -12.59
N HIS A 149 -63.67 6.17 -13.48
CA HIS A 149 -63.98 7.48 -14.14
C HIS A 149 -64.77 8.61 -13.43
N PRO A 150 -64.58 9.92 -13.77
CA PRO A 150 -64.07 10.46 -15.04
C PRO A 150 -63.03 11.61 -14.94
N ALA A 151 -62.46 11.95 -16.10
CA ALA A 151 -61.54 13.06 -16.33
C ALA A 151 -62.17 14.44 -16.07
N PRO A 152 -61.32 15.44 -15.77
CA PRO A 152 -61.34 16.64 -16.58
C PRO A 152 -59.96 16.99 -17.13
N SER A 153 -59.96 17.34 -18.42
CA SER A 153 -58.89 18.03 -19.13
C SER A 153 -58.58 19.38 -18.48
N LEU A 154 -57.31 19.66 -18.18
CA LEU A 154 -56.76 21.02 -18.22
C LEU A 154 -55.27 21.01 -18.57
N ASP A 155 -54.96 22.03 -19.35
CA ASP A 155 -53.73 22.42 -20.00
C ASP A 155 -52.53 22.70 -19.07
N ALA A 156 -51.36 22.65 -19.72
CA ALA A 156 -50.20 23.53 -19.55
C ALA A 156 -49.39 23.51 -18.23
N SER A 157 -48.14 23.07 -18.41
CA SER A 157 -46.90 23.65 -17.84
C SER A 157 -46.82 23.80 -16.31
N ASP A 158 -46.24 22.79 -15.66
CA ASP A 158 -45.11 23.00 -14.76
C ASP A 158 -44.49 21.64 -14.42
N THR A 159 -43.31 21.35 -14.97
CA THR A 159 -42.49 20.23 -14.52
C THR A 159 -41.37 20.84 -13.69
N GLU A 160 -41.66 20.99 -12.39
CA GLU A 160 -40.62 21.21 -11.39
C GLU A 160 -39.55 20.11 -11.54
N PRO A 161 -38.26 20.46 -11.62
CA PRO A 161 -37.19 19.47 -11.60
C PRO A 161 -37.16 18.82 -10.21
N LEU A 162 -37.46 17.52 -10.17
CA LEU A 162 -37.16 16.66 -9.03
C LEU A 162 -35.70 16.87 -8.59
N PRO A 163 -35.42 16.98 -7.27
CA PRO A 163 -34.07 17.20 -6.79
C PRO A 163 -33.17 16.06 -7.24
N GLU A 164 -32.01 16.43 -7.80
CA GLU A 164 -30.91 15.53 -8.11
C GLU A 164 -30.69 14.61 -6.91
N ALA A 165 -30.86 13.31 -7.12
CA ALA A 165 -30.39 12.31 -6.20
C ALA A 165 -28.88 12.49 -6.07
N GLU A 166 -28.46 13.19 -5.01
CA GLU A 166 -27.09 13.20 -4.55
C GLU A 166 -26.68 11.75 -4.41
N ALA A 167 -25.77 11.32 -5.28
CA ALA A 167 -25.02 10.10 -5.11
C ALA A 167 -24.12 10.27 -3.89
N VAL A 168 -24.71 10.11 -2.71
CA VAL A 168 -24.00 9.87 -1.46
C VAL A 168 -23.49 8.44 -1.55
N ASP A 169 -22.34 8.25 -2.20
CA ASP A 169 -21.56 7.03 -2.02
C ASP A 169 -20.09 7.26 -2.31
N GLY A 170 -19.45 7.76 -1.27
CA GLY A 170 -18.01 7.92 -1.12
C GLY A 170 -17.79 8.11 0.37
N ALA A 171 -18.08 7.07 1.15
CA ALA A 171 -17.69 6.97 2.55
C ALA A 171 -16.16 7.08 2.62
N ASP A 172 -15.67 8.31 2.58
CA ASP A 172 -14.36 8.63 3.09
C ASP A 172 -14.39 8.24 4.57
N ASP A 173 -13.46 7.37 4.95
CA ASP A 173 -12.84 7.34 6.28
C ASP A 173 -12.23 8.73 6.57
N GLU A 174 -13.04 9.78 6.57
CA GLU A 174 -12.86 10.99 7.36
C GLU A 174 -12.87 10.47 8.79
N ALA A 175 -11.66 10.18 9.25
CA ALA A 175 -11.39 9.89 10.63
C ALA A 175 -12.09 10.94 11.48
N GLY A 176 -13.20 10.54 12.12
CA GLY A 176 -13.77 11.29 13.24
C GLY A 176 -12.64 11.66 14.21
N PRO A 177 -12.80 12.75 14.97
CA PRO A 177 -11.72 13.30 15.81
C PRO A 177 -11.12 12.14 16.60
N VAL A 178 -9.94 11.73 16.17
CA VAL A 178 -9.15 10.75 16.88
C VAL A 178 -8.82 11.50 18.15
N ASP A 179 -9.29 11.03 19.31
CA ASP A 179 -9.04 11.63 20.64
C ASP A 179 -7.52 11.74 20.87
N ASP A 180 -6.93 12.73 20.24
CA ASP A 180 -5.53 13.08 20.28
C ASP A 180 -5.42 14.04 21.45
N VAL A 181 -4.51 13.73 22.37
CA VAL A 181 -4.24 14.59 23.52
C VAL A 181 -3.91 15.99 22.99
N PRO A 182 -4.54 17.07 23.48
CA PRO A 182 -4.23 18.42 23.02
C PRO A 182 -2.73 18.73 23.12
N GLU A 183 -2.18 19.44 22.14
CA GLU A 183 -0.73 19.72 22.06
C GLU A 183 -0.19 20.44 23.30
N ALA A 184 -0.99 21.30 23.92
CA ALA A 184 -0.65 21.96 25.19
C ALA A 184 -0.40 20.94 26.32
N VAL A 185 -1.27 19.94 26.45
CA VAL A 185 -1.16 18.88 27.47
C VAL A 185 0.04 17.97 27.18
N GLN A 186 0.34 17.71 25.90
CA GLN A 186 1.56 16.99 25.52
C GLN A 186 2.83 17.76 25.92
N GLY A 187 2.80 19.09 25.82
CA GLY A 187 3.88 19.98 26.29
C GLY A 187 4.15 19.82 27.79
N ASP A 188 3.09 19.69 28.60
CA ASP A 188 3.21 19.49 30.05
C ASP A 188 3.85 18.13 30.39
N TYR A 189 3.45 17.05 29.70
CA TYR A 189 4.05 15.72 29.87
C TYR A 189 5.53 15.72 29.51
N ARG A 190 5.89 16.37 28.40
CA ARG A 190 7.28 16.48 27.97
C ARG A 190 8.13 17.26 28.97
N LYS A 191 7.61 18.36 29.50
CA LYS A 191 8.27 19.15 30.55
C LYS A 191 8.48 18.32 31.82
N LEU A 192 7.48 17.54 32.23
CA LEU A 192 7.60 16.65 33.39
C LEU A 192 8.70 15.60 33.18
N PHE A 193 8.76 15.01 31.98
CA PHE A 193 9.81 14.06 31.62
C PHE A 193 11.20 14.69 31.71
N GLU A 194 11.42 15.82 31.02
CA GLU A 194 12.73 16.48 30.92
C GLU A 194 13.24 16.97 32.29
N THR A 195 12.34 17.44 33.17
CA THR A 195 12.73 18.02 34.46
C THR A 195 12.89 17.01 35.59
N ARG A 196 12.10 15.93 35.61
CA ARG A 196 12.06 14.99 36.75
C ARG A 196 12.50 13.58 36.41
N LEU A 197 12.05 13.05 35.29
CA LEU A 197 12.19 11.63 35.00
C LEU A 197 13.49 11.34 34.25
N HIS A 198 13.89 12.18 33.29
CA HIS A 198 15.05 11.95 32.44
C HIS A 198 16.38 11.88 33.22
N ALA A 199 16.48 12.56 34.37
CA ALA A 199 17.67 12.53 35.21
C ALA A 199 17.84 11.21 35.99
N LEU A 200 16.79 10.39 36.08
CA LEU A 200 16.83 9.13 36.80
C LEU A 200 17.58 8.06 36.00
N PRO A 201 18.34 7.17 36.66
CA PRO A 201 18.94 6.00 36.04
C PRO A 201 17.90 5.15 35.27
N GLU A 202 18.35 4.46 34.23
CA GLU A 202 17.50 3.61 33.39
C GLU A 202 16.69 2.60 34.21
N ASP A 203 17.33 1.85 35.10
CA ASP A 203 16.67 0.84 35.93
C ASP A 203 15.55 1.42 36.80
N GLN A 204 15.75 2.66 37.30
CA GLN A 204 14.73 3.34 38.10
C GLN A 204 13.55 3.77 37.24
N ARG A 205 13.79 4.28 36.02
CA ARG A 205 12.71 4.63 35.08
C ARG A 205 11.92 3.40 34.64
N VAL A 206 12.60 2.27 34.38
CA VAL A 206 11.95 0.99 34.09
C VAL A 206 11.06 0.55 35.25
N ALA A 207 11.58 0.56 36.48
CA ALA A 207 10.80 0.19 37.67
C ALA A 207 9.59 1.11 37.87
N LEU A 208 9.76 2.42 37.69
CA LEU A 208 8.67 3.39 37.77
C LEU A 208 7.61 3.16 36.69
N ALA A 209 8.01 2.85 35.46
CA ALA A 209 7.11 2.68 34.33
C ALA A 209 6.05 1.59 34.54
N HIS A 210 6.39 0.48 35.21
CA HIS A 210 5.45 -0.61 35.47
C HIS A 210 4.25 -0.21 36.35
N GLY A 211 4.45 0.74 37.27
CA GLY A 211 3.44 1.17 38.24
C GLY A 211 2.97 2.61 38.08
N ALA A 212 3.53 3.35 37.13
CA ALA A 212 3.22 4.77 36.93
C ALA A 212 1.73 5.00 36.58
N GLU A 213 1.23 6.13 37.05
CA GLU A 213 -0.10 6.66 36.74
C GLU A 213 0.05 7.96 35.96
N ASP A 214 -1.03 8.52 35.42
CA ASP A 214 -0.97 9.84 34.81
C ASP A 214 -0.81 10.93 35.88
N PRO A 215 0.01 11.97 35.65
CA PRO A 215 0.66 12.33 34.37
C PRO A 215 2.03 11.67 34.11
N GLU A 216 2.63 10.98 35.07
CA GLU A 216 3.96 10.37 34.95
C GLU A 216 4.02 9.31 33.85
N LEU A 217 2.98 8.49 33.69
CA LEU A 217 2.89 7.45 32.66
C LEU A 217 2.93 8.06 31.25
N SER A 218 2.15 9.11 31.01
CA SER A 218 2.20 9.88 29.77
C SER A 218 3.56 10.55 29.53
N ALA A 219 4.23 11.03 30.58
CA ALA A 219 5.57 11.61 30.48
C ALA A 219 6.64 10.55 30.12
N LEU A 220 6.55 9.33 30.68
CA LEU A 220 7.46 8.22 30.36
C LEU A 220 7.32 7.75 28.90
N CYS A 221 6.25 8.09 28.18
CA CYS A 221 6.11 7.80 26.75
C CYS A 221 7.13 8.57 25.87
N PHE A 222 7.75 9.63 26.40
CA PHE A 222 8.79 10.41 25.72
C PHE A 222 10.21 9.83 25.90
N ASP A 223 10.33 8.72 26.65
CA ASP A 223 11.62 8.11 26.94
C ASP A 223 12.30 7.58 25.66
N PRO A 224 13.58 7.93 25.41
CA PRO A 224 14.30 7.40 24.24
C PRO A 224 14.73 5.94 24.42
N VAL A 225 14.71 5.40 25.64
CA VAL A 225 15.24 4.07 25.95
C VAL A 225 14.19 2.99 25.70
N PRO A 226 14.48 1.97 24.85
CA PRO A 226 13.52 0.91 24.55
C PRO A 226 13.07 0.10 25.75
N ALA A 227 13.94 -0.13 26.73
CA ALA A 227 13.60 -0.88 27.95
C ALA A 227 12.50 -0.18 28.75
N VAL A 228 12.57 1.15 28.89
CA VAL A 228 11.53 1.94 29.56
C VAL A 228 10.22 1.87 28.79
N ILE A 229 10.25 2.02 27.46
CA ILE A 229 9.03 1.93 26.64
C ILE A 229 8.39 0.54 26.72
N LYS A 230 9.18 -0.54 26.77
CA LYS A 230 8.65 -1.89 27.01
C LYS A 230 7.94 -1.97 28.37
N ALA A 231 8.56 -1.46 29.43
CA ALA A 231 7.95 -1.43 30.76
C ALA A 231 6.67 -0.58 30.81
N VAL A 232 6.63 0.56 30.10
CA VAL A 232 5.41 1.35 29.90
C VAL A 232 4.35 0.48 29.23
N LEU A 233 4.67 -0.18 28.11
CA LEU A 233 3.70 -1.01 27.37
C LEU A 233 3.21 -2.24 28.15
N GLU A 234 3.93 -2.70 29.17
CA GLU A 234 3.55 -3.76 30.10
C GLU A 234 2.66 -3.25 31.25
N ASN A 235 2.63 -1.94 31.51
CA ASN A 235 1.75 -1.33 32.50
C ASN A 235 0.28 -1.52 32.10
N SER A 236 -0.51 -2.08 33.04
CA SER A 236 -1.94 -2.36 32.85
C SER A 236 -2.79 -1.13 32.50
N ARG A 237 -2.33 0.08 32.83
CA ARG A 237 -3.02 1.34 32.59
C ARG A 237 -2.74 1.93 31.20
N VAL A 238 -1.81 1.36 30.44
CA VAL A 238 -1.49 1.87 29.11
C VAL A 238 -2.62 1.58 28.12
N GLY A 239 -3.21 2.68 27.64
CA GLY A 239 -4.20 2.71 26.57
C GLY A 239 -3.71 3.38 25.27
N LEU A 240 -4.65 3.69 24.38
CA LEU A 240 -4.38 4.23 23.04
C LEU A 240 -3.72 5.61 23.04
N ALA A 241 -4.04 6.48 24.01
CA ALA A 241 -3.41 7.81 24.12
C ALA A 241 -1.88 7.70 24.27
N HIS A 242 -1.43 6.82 25.18
CA HIS A 242 -0.01 6.50 25.38
C HIS A 242 0.62 5.88 24.13
N ALA A 243 -0.08 4.93 23.48
CA ALA A 243 0.40 4.29 22.25
C ALA A 243 0.63 5.32 21.12
N ARG A 244 -0.26 6.31 20.99
CA ARG A 244 -0.15 7.41 20.01
C ARG A 244 1.03 8.34 20.34
N LEU A 245 1.27 8.65 21.62
CA LEU A 245 2.47 9.41 22.06
C LEU A 245 3.77 8.67 21.68
N ILE A 246 3.85 7.38 21.99
CA ILE A 246 5.03 6.54 21.65
C ILE A 246 5.22 6.49 20.13
N ALA A 247 4.16 6.23 19.36
CA ALA A 247 4.21 6.19 17.90
C ALA A 247 4.76 7.49 17.30
N ARG A 248 4.35 8.64 17.84
CA ARG A 248 4.71 9.97 17.34
C ARG A 248 6.13 10.38 17.72
N HIS A 249 6.57 10.06 18.93
CA HIS A 249 7.76 10.68 19.52
C HIS A 249 8.94 9.74 19.75
N HIS A 250 8.70 8.42 19.86
CA HIS A 250 9.77 7.50 20.18
C HIS A 250 10.76 7.36 19.03
N ARG A 251 12.06 7.47 19.35
CA ARG A 251 13.13 7.58 18.35
C ARG A 251 13.96 6.32 18.19
N ASN A 252 13.55 5.20 18.79
CA ASN A 252 14.27 3.95 18.66
C ASN A 252 13.38 2.88 17.98
N PRO A 253 13.87 2.25 16.90
CA PRO A 253 13.09 1.25 16.18
C PRO A 253 12.65 0.07 17.06
N VAL A 254 13.45 -0.33 18.05
CA VAL A 254 13.13 -1.44 18.96
C VAL A 254 11.89 -1.14 19.81
N GLY A 255 11.72 0.11 20.26
CA GLY A 255 10.53 0.49 21.01
C GLY A 255 9.30 0.64 20.12
N LEU A 256 9.46 1.07 18.86
CA LEU A 256 8.36 1.09 17.89
C LEU A 256 7.90 -0.33 17.52
N GLU A 257 8.83 -1.30 17.46
CA GLU A 257 8.47 -2.71 17.29
C GLU A 257 7.75 -3.29 18.51
N ALA A 258 8.14 -2.91 19.72
CA ALA A 258 7.44 -3.31 20.94
C ALA A 258 6.00 -2.76 20.96
N LEU A 259 5.81 -1.49 20.54
CA LEU A 259 4.50 -0.86 20.48
C LEU A 259 3.50 -1.66 19.64
N VAL A 260 3.92 -2.08 18.44
CA VAL A 260 3.04 -2.77 17.50
C VAL A 260 2.95 -4.28 17.74
N ALA A 261 3.68 -4.82 18.73
CA ALA A 261 3.53 -6.20 19.15
C ALA A 261 2.13 -6.44 19.77
N ARG A 262 1.51 -5.40 20.33
CA ARG A 262 0.12 -5.44 20.80
C ARG A 262 -0.83 -5.17 19.63
N ALA A 263 -1.58 -6.19 19.22
CA ALA A 263 -2.46 -6.14 18.05
C ALA A 263 -3.48 -4.99 18.11
N ALA A 264 -4.00 -4.68 19.30
CA ALA A 264 -4.93 -3.56 19.50
C ALA A 264 -4.31 -2.20 19.08
N PHE A 265 -3.02 -1.98 19.37
CA PHE A 265 -2.34 -0.74 19.00
C PHE A 265 -1.98 -0.70 17.51
N ALA A 266 -1.57 -1.84 16.94
CA ALA A 266 -1.34 -1.95 15.50
C ALA A 266 -2.64 -1.74 14.67
N ALA A 267 -3.79 -2.09 15.25
CA ALA A 267 -5.11 -1.92 14.65
C ALA A 267 -5.66 -0.48 14.76
N ASP A 268 -5.13 0.36 15.65
CA ASP A 268 -5.56 1.75 15.81
C ASP A 268 -5.12 2.65 14.65
N THR A 269 -6.04 3.46 14.13
CA THR A 269 -5.78 4.38 13.01
C THR A 269 -4.87 5.53 13.42
N GLY A 270 -4.99 6.04 14.64
CA GLY A 270 -4.13 7.12 15.17
C GLY A 270 -2.68 6.68 15.33
N VAL A 271 -2.46 5.51 15.94
CA VAL A 271 -1.13 4.89 16.09
C VAL A 271 -0.49 4.70 14.72
N ARG A 272 -1.21 4.11 13.76
CA ARG A 272 -0.71 3.93 12.39
C ARG A 272 -0.34 5.25 11.71
N ARG A 273 -1.21 6.26 11.83
CA ARG A 273 -1.00 7.61 11.28
C ARG A 273 0.27 8.25 11.84
N PHE A 274 0.51 8.14 13.14
CA PHE A 274 1.74 8.69 13.75
C PHE A 274 2.97 7.85 13.43
N LEU A 275 2.84 6.51 13.36
CA LEU A 275 3.95 5.62 12.98
C LEU A 275 4.50 5.95 11.60
N VAL A 276 3.65 6.10 10.58
CA VAL A 276 4.13 6.38 9.20
C VAL A 276 4.82 7.73 9.07
N ARG A 277 4.53 8.67 9.97
CA ARG A 277 5.19 9.98 10.03
C ARG A 277 6.46 9.96 10.88
N ASN A 278 6.70 8.89 11.63
CA ASN A 278 7.89 8.75 12.46
C ASN A 278 9.13 8.46 11.58
N PRO A 279 10.18 9.33 11.59
CA PRO A 279 11.39 9.12 10.81
C PRO A 279 12.18 7.85 11.18
N GLN A 280 11.93 7.29 12.36
CA GLN A 280 12.62 6.10 12.88
C GLN A 280 11.86 4.80 12.60
N LEU A 281 10.75 4.85 11.85
CA LEU A 281 9.99 3.67 11.45
C LEU A 281 10.85 2.75 10.55
N PRO A 282 11.16 1.51 10.96
CA PRO A 282 11.87 0.57 10.10
C PRO A 282 11.06 0.19 8.87
N ALA A 283 11.70 0.13 7.70
CA ALA A 283 11.04 -0.28 6.46
C ALA A 283 10.46 -1.71 6.55
N ALA A 284 11.12 -2.63 7.27
CA ALA A 284 10.61 -3.97 7.51
C ALA A 284 9.31 -3.96 8.33
N LEU A 285 9.26 -3.13 9.37
CA LEU A 285 8.08 -2.94 10.19
C LEU A 285 6.93 -2.32 9.38
N PHE A 286 7.22 -1.27 8.60
CA PHE A 286 6.25 -0.65 7.70
C PHE A 286 5.66 -1.68 6.72
N ARG A 287 6.50 -2.48 6.04
CA ARG A 287 6.02 -3.53 5.13
C ARG A 287 5.12 -4.53 5.83
N ARG A 288 5.48 -5.00 7.03
CA ARG A 288 4.65 -5.93 7.81
C ARG A 288 3.26 -5.36 8.11
N LEU A 289 3.18 -4.08 8.46
CA LEU A 289 1.93 -3.41 8.83
C LEU A 289 1.08 -2.97 7.63
N TRP A 290 1.71 -2.59 6.51
CA TRP A 290 1.00 -2.04 5.34
C TRP A 290 0.84 -2.99 4.16
N ALA A 291 1.56 -4.11 4.08
CA ALA A 291 1.57 -4.97 2.89
C ALA A 291 0.18 -5.41 2.41
N MET A 292 -0.77 -5.63 3.33
CA MET A 292 -2.12 -6.12 3.00
C MET A 292 -3.19 -5.02 2.96
N ARG A 293 -2.79 -3.75 3.05
CA ARG A 293 -3.72 -2.61 3.01
C ARG A 293 -4.18 -2.30 1.58
N ARG A 294 -5.24 -1.50 1.46
CA ARG A 294 -5.82 -1.17 0.15
C ARG A 294 -4.87 -0.30 -0.68
N LEU A 295 -4.97 -0.37 -2.01
CA LEU A 295 -4.20 0.44 -2.95
C LEU A 295 -4.37 1.94 -2.68
N MET A 296 -5.58 2.36 -2.34
CA MET A 296 -5.88 3.76 -2.01
C MET A 296 -5.05 4.25 -0.81
N GLU A 297 -4.91 3.43 0.23
CA GLU A 297 -4.15 3.78 1.42
C GLU A 297 -2.67 3.93 1.12
N HIS A 298 -2.12 3.03 0.29
CA HIS A 298 -0.75 3.16 -0.19
C HIS A 298 -0.56 4.46 -0.97
N HIS A 299 -1.48 4.79 -1.88
CA HIS A 299 -1.42 6.02 -2.65
C HIS A 299 -1.47 7.27 -1.76
N LYS A 300 -2.38 7.31 -0.76
CA LYS A 300 -2.45 8.42 0.21
C LYS A 300 -1.09 8.68 0.87
N LEU A 301 -0.35 7.63 1.24
CA LEU A 301 1.01 7.77 1.79
C LEU A 301 2.04 8.27 0.76
N THR A 302 1.91 7.93 -0.52
CA THR A 302 2.86 8.38 -1.55
C THR A 302 2.80 9.89 -1.81
N VAL A 303 1.66 10.52 -1.51
CA VAL A 303 1.42 11.96 -1.75
C VAL A 303 1.47 12.79 -0.48
N ASP A 304 1.44 12.16 0.70
CA ASP A 304 1.51 12.85 2.00
C ASP A 304 2.91 13.46 2.24
N ARG A 305 2.94 14.78 2.44
CA ARG A 305 4.18 15.54 2.62
C ARG A 305 4.79 15.34 4.01
N ASP A 306 3.98 14.99 5.01
CA ASP A 306 4.39 14.78 6.39
C ASP A 306 5.03 13.40 6.61
N VAL A 307 4.84 12.48 5.66
CA VAL A 307 5.47 11.16 5.66
C VAL A 307 6.94 11.30 5.21
N PRO A 308 7.94 10.80 5.96
CA PRO A 308 9.34 10.81 5.56
C PRO A 308 9.57 10.18 4.18
N GLU A 309 10.52 10.71 3.41
CA GLU A 309 10.79 10.24 2.03
C GLU A 309 11.14 8.75 1.96
N GLN A 310 11.83 8.23 2.97
CA GLN A 310 12.14 6.80 3.07
C GLN A 310 10.87 5.93 3.17
N THR A 311 9.91 6.36 3.98
CA THR A 311 8.60 5.70 4.11
C THR A 311 7.79 5.85 2.83
N ARG A 312 7.77 7.04 2.22
CA ARG A 312 7.11 7.26 0.91
C ARG A 312 7.67 6.37 -0.19
N ARG A 313 8.99 6.19 -0.25
CA ARG A 313 9.64 5.30 -1.22
C ARG A 313 9.17 3.85 -1.02
N THR A 314 9.16 3.37 0.23
CA THR A 314 8.67 2.03 0.54
C THR A 314 7.17 1.88 0.24
N ALA A 315 6.36 2.93 0.47
CA ALA A 315 4.95 2.95 0.11
C ALA A 315 4.74 2.89 -1.41
N ARG A 316 5.58 3.57 -2.20
CA ARG A 316 5.58 3.48 -3.68
C ARG A 316 5.91 2.07 -4.16
N GLU A 317 6.92 1.42 -3.57
CA GLU A 317 7.28 0.02 -3.86
C GLU A 317 6.09 -0.92 -3.60
N LEU A 318 5.47 -0.81 -2.43
CA LEU A 318 4.29 -1.62 -2.08
C LEU A 318 3.09 -1.32 -2.97
N LEU A 319 2.84 -0.05 -3.31
CA LEU A 319 1.78 0.35 -4.25
C LEU A 319 1.97 -0.36 -5.59
N ARG A 320 3.18 -0.36 -6.14
CA ARG A 320 3.49 -1.03 -7.42
C ARG A 320 3.33 -2.55 -7.31
N GLN A 321 3.85 -3.16 -6.25
CA GLN A 321 3.72 -4.61 -6.01
C GLN A 321 2.25 -5.03 -5.89
N ARG A 322 1.46 -4.30 -5.10
CA ARG A 322 0.03 -4.54 -4.90
C ARG A 322 -0.77 -4.24 -6.16
N PHE A 323 -0.42 -3.21 -6.94
CA PHE A 323 -1.11 -2.91 -8.19
C PHE A 323 -0.89 -4.03 -9.23
N SER A 324 0.29 -4.65 -9.24
CA SER A 324 0.58 -5.77 -10.14
C SER A 324 -0.26 -7.01 -9.82
N THR A 325 -0.37 -7.36 -8.53
CA THR A 325 -0.94 -8.64 -8.06
C THR A 325 -2.36 -8.53 -7.51
N GLY A 326 -2.85 -7.31 -7.28
CA GLY A 326 -4.12 -7.03 -6.66
C GLY A 326 -5.33 -7.27 -7.57
N PRO A 327 -6.54 -7.27 -6.99
CA PRO A 327 -7.79 -7.46 -7.72
C PRO A 327 -8.05 -6.31 -8.71
N SER A 328 -8.68 -6.64 -9.84
CA SER A 328 -8.94 -5.68 -10.92
C SER A 328 -9.84 -4.53 -10.47
N GLU A 329 -10.84 -4.81 -9.64
CA GLU A 329 -11.80 -3.84 -9.09
C GLU A 329 -11.09 -2.72 -8.32
N GLU A 330 -10.16 -3.09 -7.45
CA GLU A 330 -9.40 -2.15 -6.62
C GLU A 330 -8.45 -1.28 -7.46
N LYS A 331 -7.89 -1.83 -8.56
CA LYS A 331 -7.10 -1.04 -9.52
C LYS A 331 -7.96 0.01 -10.21
N VAL A 332 -9.19 -0.35 -10.59
CA VAL A 332 -10.13 0.57 -11.21
C VAL A 332 -10.56 1.66 -10.21
N GLU A 333 -10.93 1.28 -9.00
CA GLU A 333 -11.27 2.23 -7.92
C GLU A 333 -10.11 3.20 -7.67
N LEU A 334 -8.87 2.72 -7.58
CA LEU A 334 -7.69 3.58 -7.44
C LEU A 334 -7.60 4.60 -8.58
N ILE A 335 -7.72 4.16 -9.83
CA ILE A 335 -7.58 5.04 -11.00
C ILE A 335 -8.70 6.08 -11.03
N LEU A 336 -9.95 5.68 -10.79
CA LEU A 336 -11.10 6.58 -10.85
C LEU A 336 -11.10 7.58 -9.69
N ASN A 337 -10.93 7.11 -8.45
CA ASN A 337 -11.01 7.95 -7.25
C ASN A 337 -9.83 8.91 -7.14
N THR A 338 -8.70 8.64 -7.81
CA THR A 338 -7.56 9.56 -7.87
C THR A 338 -7.54 10.42 -9.13
N GLU A 339 -8.58 10.33 -9.98
CA GLU A 339 -8.59 10.93 -11.32
C GLU A 339 -7.33 10.59 -12.15
N GLY A 340 -6.78 9.39 -11.96
CA GLY A 340 -5.57 8.94 -12.62
C GLY A 340 -4.27 9.53 -12.06
N ARG A 341 -4.29 10.32 -10.98
CA ARG A 341 -3.06 10.86 -10.36
C ARG A 341 -2.14 9.76 -9.85
N ALA A 342 -2.69 8.63 -9.41
CA ALA A 342 -1.91 7.46 -9.01
C ALA A 342 -1.09 6.86 -10.17
N LEU A 343 -1.47 7.10 -11.44
CA LEU A 343 -0.76 6.55 -12.60
C LEU A 343 0.68 7.08 -12.71
N GLY A 344 0.96 8.26 -12.15
CA GLY A 344 2.32 8.78 -12.04
C GLY A 344 3.25 7.91 -11.19
N ALA A 345 2.75 7.18 -10.20
CA ALA A 345 3.55 6.19 -9.45
C ALA A 345 3.59 4.81 -10.14
N LEU A 346 2.73 4.60 -11.14
CA LEU A 346 2.50 3.33 -11.82
C LEU A 346 2.95 3.37 -13.29
N VAL A 347 3.88 4.27 -13.63
CA VAL A 347 4.43 4.33 -14.98
C VAL A 347 5.11 2.99 -15.31
N GLY A 348 4.88 2.52 -16.54
CA GLY A 348 5.35 1.23 -17.03
C GLY A 348 4.59 0.00 -16.49
N MET A 349 3.63 0.17 -15.57
CA MET A 349 2.86 -0.94 -15.01
C MET A 349 1.65 -1.26 -15.90
N PRO A 350 1.58 -2.43 -16.56
CA PRO A 350 0.40 -2.80 -17.34
C PRO A 350 -0.78 -3.17 -16.44
N VAL A 351 -1.97 -3.19 -17.02
CA VAL A 351 -3.17 -3.76 -16.39
C VAL A 351 -3.66 -4.97 -17.18
N ASP A 352 -4.33 -5.86 -16.47
CA ASP A 352 -4.95 -7.07 -17.00
C ASP A 352 -6.21 -6.76 -17.84
N GLY A 353 -6.64 -7.76 -18.63
CA GLY A 353 -7.81 -7.62 -19.51
C GLY A 353 -9.11 -7.31 -18.75
N LYS A 354 -9.29 -7.85 -17.55
CA LYS A 354 -10.46 -7.59 -16.71
C LYS A 354 -10.48 -6.13 -16.24
N THR A 355 -9.36 -5.62 -15.72
CA THR A 355 -9.21 -4.18 -15.38
C THR A 355 -9.51 -3.29 -16.58
N THR A 356 -9.00 -3.65 -17.77
CA THR A 356 -9.24 -2.90 -19.01
C THR A 356 -10.72 -2.89 -19.38
N SER A 357 -11.40 -4.04 -19.32
CA SER A 357 -12.84 -4.15 -19.62
C SER A 357 -13.68 -3.31 -18.66
N LEU A 358 -13.37 -3.35 -17.35
CA LEU A 358 -14.05 -2.54 -16.35
C LEU A 358 -13.88 -1.04 -16.58
N LEU A 359 -12.68 -0.58 -17.01
CA LEU A 359 -12.45 0.82 -17.38
C LEU A 359 -13.23 1.21 -18.65
N CYS A 360 -13.23 0.36 -19.68
CA CYS A 360 -14.03 0.58 -20.89
C CYS A 360 -15.54 0.56 -20.62
N GLY A 361 -15.99 -0.08 -19.55
CA GLY A 361 -17.39 -0.03 -19.12
C GLY A 361 -17.83 1.30 -18.52
N ARG A 362 -16.92 2.27 -18.34
CA ARG A 362 -17.22 3.56 -17.72
C ARG A 362 -17.43 4.68 -18.73
N THR A 363 -18.28 5.63 -18.34
CA THR A 363 -18.45 6.92 -19.01
C THR A 363 -17.53 7.94 -18.34
N TYR A 364 -16.69 8.60 -19.12
CA TYR A 364 -15.69 9.53 -18.61
C TYR A 364 -16.21 10.96 -18.66
N ARG A 365 -16.34 11.58 -17.47
CA ARG A 365 -16.77 12.98 -17.31
C ARG A 365 -15.63 13.93 -16.96
N SER A 366 -14.55 13.43 -16.34
CA SER A 366 -13.41 14.24 -15.89
C SER A 366 -12.36 14.38 -17.02
N PRO A 367 -12.09 15.61 -17.52
CA PRO A 367 -10.99 15.85 -18.45
C PRO A 367 -9.63 15.50 -17.84
N MET A 368 -9.46 15.74 -16.54
CA MET A 368 -8.23 15.44 -15.79
C MET A 368 -7.88 13.95 -15.86
N LEU A 369 -8.87 13.09 -15.61
CA LEU A 369 -8.71 11.64 -15.71
C LEU A 369 -8.28 11.20 -17.11
N VAL A 370 -8.90 11.74 -18.16
CA VAL A 370 -8.53 11.42 -19.54
C VAL A 370 -7.12 11.90 -19.86
N GLN A 371 -6.72 13.10 -19.42
CA GLN A 371 -5.36 13.61 -19.59
C GLN A 371 -4.33 12.72 -18.90
N ASN A 372 -4.61 12.26 -17.68
CA ASN A 372 -3.71 11.39 -16.93
C ASN A 372 -3.59 10.00 -17.58
N ILE A 373 -4.69 9.42 -18.07
CA ILE A 373 -4.65 8.17 -18.82
C ILE A 373 -3.86 8.34 -20.13
N ALA A 374 -4.04 9.47 -20.84
CA ALA A 374 -3.31 9.75 -22.07
C ALA A 374 -1.80 9.95 -21.87
N ARG A 375 -1.33 10.20 -20.64
CA ARG A 375 0.11 10.29 -20.30
C ARG A 375 0.68 8.97 -19.78
N TRP A 376 -0.17 8.01 -19.44
CA TRP A 376 0.25 6.73 -18.88
C TRP A 376 0.68 5.78 -20.01
N SER A 377 1.99 5.60 -20.18
CA SER A 377 2.59 4.82 -21.26
C SER A 377 2.08 3.38 -21.36
N ALA A 378 1.66 2.79 -20.23
CA ALA A 378 1.15 1.43 -20.14
C ALA A 378 -0.38 1.34 -20.34
N ALA A 379 -1.06 2.45 -20.70
CA ALA A 379 -2.49 2.46 -20.96
C ALA A 379 -2.86 1.48 -22.08
N PRO A 380 -3.80 0.54 -21.84
CA PRO A 380 -4.15 -0.49 -22.82
C PRO A 380 -4.67 0.09 -24.14
N PRO A 381 -4.32 -0.48 -25.31
CA PRO A 381 -4.83 -0.02 -26.61
C PRO A 381 -6.36 0.04 -26.69
N ALA A 382 -7.05 -0.95 -26.10
CA ALA A 382 -8.51 -0.99 -26.05
C ALA A 382 -9.10 0.20 -25.26
N LEU A 383 -8.45 0.61 -24.17
CA LEU A 383 -8.88 1.76 -23.38
C LEU A 383 -8.68 3.07 -24.16
N ILE A 384 -7.54 3.24 -24.83
CA ILE A 384 -7.27 4.41 -25.67
C ILE A 384 -8.30 4.53 -26.80
N ALA A 385 -8.60 3.41 -27.49
CA ALA A 385 -9.62 3.36 -28.54
C ALA A 385 -11.03 3.68 -28.00
N HIS A 386 -11.36 3.23 -26.79
CA HIS A 386 -12.62 3.57 -26.11
C HIS A 386 -12.72 5.06 -25.79
N LEU A 387 -11.67 5.64 -25.20
CA LEU A 387 -11.63 7.06 -24.83
C LEU A 387 -11.81 7.98 -26.05
N LEU A 388 -11.22 7.64 -27.20
CA LEU A 388 -11.40 8.39 -28.46
C LEU A 388 -12.85 8.43 -28.96
N LYS A 389 -13.69 7.47 -28.54
CA LYS A 389 -15.12 7.42 -28.88
C LYS A 389 -16.00 8.18 -27.89
N GLN A 390 -15.47 8.57 -26.73
CA GLN A 390 -16.24 9.28 -25.69
C GLN A 390 -16.64 10.67 -26.15
N GLU A 391 -17.87 11.07 -25.82
CA GLU A 391 -18.42 12.40 -26.17
C GLU A 391 -17.56 13.55 -25.62
N LEU A 392 -17.02 13.41 -24.41
CA LEU A 392 -16.11 14.39 -23.81
C LEU A 392 -14.89 14.66 -24.69
N VAL A 393 -14.27 13.60 -25.23
CA VAL A 393 -13.06 13.69 -26.06
C VAL A 393 -13.39 14.24 -27.45
N ARG A 394 -14.54 13.87 -28.02
CA ARG A 394 -15.00 14.43 -29.31
C ARG A 394 -15.21 15.94 -29.24
N ARG A 395 -15.75 16.43 -28.12
CA ARG A 395 -15.99 17.86 -27.88
C ARG A 395 -14.74 18.65 -27.54
N GLN A 396 -13.64 18.00 -27.13
CA GLN A 396 -12.41 18.65 -26.69
C GLN A 396 -11.22 18.27 -27.57
N PRO A 397 -10.87 19.10 -28.58
CA PRO A 397 -9.79 18.80 -29.53
C PRO A 397 -8.43 18.53 -28.88
N GLN A 398 -8.13 19.19 -27.76
CA GLN A 398 -6.87 19.00 -27.03
C GLN A 398 -6.74 17.57 -26.48
N LEU A 399 -7.80 17.01 -25.90
CA LEU A 399 -7.80 15.63 -25.40
C LEU A 399 -7.66 14.62 -26.53
N ARG A 400 -8.38 14.86 -27.63
CA ARG A 400 -8.29 14.02 -28.83
C ARG A 400 -6.87 14.00 -29.37
N MET A 401 -6.22 15.16 -29.48
CA MET A 401 -4.84 15.27 -29.96
C MET A 401 -3.85 14.53 -29.04
N MET A 402 -4.01 14.63 -27.72
CA MET A 402 -3.18 13.88 -26.76
C MET A 402 -3.34 12.37 -26.94
N LEU A 403 -4.58 11.88 -27.03
CA LEU A 403 -4.87 10.46 -27.20
C LEU A 403 -4.41 9.94 -28.57
N ALA A 404 -4.54 10.72 -29.64
CA ALA A 404 -4.05 10.36 -30.97
C ALA A 404 -2.51 10.18 -31.02
N ARG A 405 -1.78 11.01 -30.25
CA ARG A 405 -0.32 10.91 -30.10
C ARG A 405 0.14 9.77 -29.19
N HIS A 406 -0.78 9.11 -28.48
CA HIS A 406 -0.42 8.03 -27.58
C HIS A 406 0.20 6.84 -28.35
N PRO A 407 1.24 6.17 -27.82
CA PRO A 407 1.88 5.03 -28.49
C PRO A 407 0.87 3.95 -28.91
N ASN A 408 -0.08 3.66 -28.02
CA ASN A 408 -1.12 2.63 -28.19
C ASN A 408 -2.39 3.12 -28.92
N ALA A 409 -2.38 4.31 -29.54
CA ALA A 409 -3.52 4.79 -30.30
C ALA A 409 -3.74 3.98 -31.59
N PRO A 410 -4.99 3.72 -31.99
CA PRO A 410 -5.30 3.03 -33.24
C PRO A 410 -4.81 3.82 -34.45
N ALA A 411 -4.41 3.13 -35.51
CA ALA A 411 -3.80 3.74 -36.70
C ALA A 411 -4.68 4.82 -37.35
N ASP A 412 -6.00 4.62 -37.36
CA ASP A 412 -6.95 5.56 -37.96
C ASP A 412 -6.99 6.90 -37.20
N ALA A 413 -6.78 6.87 -35.89
CA ALA A 413 -6.76 8.07 -35.06
C ALA A 413 -5.45 8.86 -35.19
N LYS A 414 -4.35 8.23 -35.66
CA LYS A 414 -3.06 8.90 -35.91
C LYS A 414 -3.04 9.68 -37.22
N ARG A 415 -3.96 9.40 -38.14
CA ARG A 415 -4.05 9.99 -39.49
C ARG A 415 -5.00 11.19 -39.57
N ALA A 416 -5.79 11.43 -38.54
CA ALA A 416 -6.79 12.50 -38.44
C ALA A 416 -6.32 13.55 -37.43
#